data_AF-A0A2V9W8C4-F1
#
_entry.id   AF-A0A2V9W8C4-F1
#
_cell.length_a   1.000
_cell.length_b   1.000
_cell.length_c   1.000
_cell.angle_alpha   90.00
_cell.angle_beta   90.00
_cell.angle_gamma   90.00
#
_symmetry.space_group_name_H-M   'P 1'
#
loop_
_entity.id
_entity.type
_entity.pdbx_description
1 polymer ?
#
loop_
_entity_poly.entity_id
_entity_poly.type
_entity_poly.pdbx_seq_one_letter_code
_entity_poly.pdbx_strand_id
1 'polypeptide(L)'
;MSRPKPLVLIILDGWGYSPKTEANAIALARKPTYDRLLREYPNTLIHTSGPFVGLPEGQMGNSEVGHLNIGAGRIVHMDITRIDLMIQNGEFFSDPTLTAAMKHARSGSRRLHLFGLVSDGGVHSQQAHLYALLKMAKQQGVDRVFVHAFMDGRDTLPTNGAGYLEQLQQKMREYNSGKIATVNGRY
;
A
#
# COMPACT_ATOMS: atom_id res chain seq x y z
N MET A 1 -39.09 28.07 -17.35
CA MET A 1 -37.89 27.86 -16.50
C MET A 1 -36.68 27.85 -17.40
N SER A 2 -35.58 28.53 -17.04
CA SER A 2 -34.36 28.49 -17.86
C SER A 2 -33.76 27.08 -17.83
N ARG A 3 -33.24 26.62 -18.97
CA ARG A 3 -32.60 25.30 -19.06
C ARG A 3 -31.33 25.31 -18.19
N PRO A 4 -31.11 24.32 -17.31
CA PRO A 4 -29.90 24.25 -16.51
C PRO A 4 -28.66 24.12 -17.40
N LYS A 5 -27.56 24.74 -16.98
CA LYS A 5 -26.23 24.62 -17.61
C LYS A 5 -25.43 23.58 -16.81
N PRO A 6 -25.31 22.33 -17.27
CA PRO A 6 -24.66 21.28 -16.49
C PRO A 6 -23.14 21.50 -16.45
N LEU A 7 -22.54 21.22 -15.30
CA LEU A 7 -21.11 20.98 -15.17
C LEU A 7 -20.89 19.46 -15.16
N VAL A 8 -20.01 18.98 -16.04
CA VAL A 8 -19.77 17.54 -16.21
C VAL A 8 -18.28 17.26 -16.07
N LEU A 9 -17.94 16.34 -15.16
CA LEU A 9 -16.61 15.75 -15.08
C LEU A 9 -16.61 14.46 -15.92
N ILE A 10 -15.68 14.37 -16.88
CA ILE A 10 -15.50 13.20 -17.74
C ILE A 10 -14.13 12.59 -17.42
N ILE A 11 -14.13 11.33 -17.02
CA ILE A 11 -12.91 10.57 -16.68
C ILE A 11 -12.65 9.57 -17.81
N LEU A 12 -11.51 9.72 -18.48
CA LEU A 12 -11.01 8.72 -19.43
C LEU A 12 -10.11 7.75 -18.66
N ASP A 13 -10.63 6.59 -18.27
CA ASP A 13 -9.87 5.63 -17.46
C ASP A 13 -8.67 5.06 -18.24
N GLY A 14 -7.52 4.92 -17.57
CA GLY A 14 -6.26 4.51 -18.19
C GLY A 14 -5.66 5.52 -19.19
N TRP A 15 -6.13 6.77 -19.21
CA TRP A 15 -5.69 7.79 -20.16
C TRP A 15 -4.58 8.69 -19.62
N GLY A 16 -3.31 8.31 -19.84
CA GLY A 16 -2.13 9.07 -19.40
C GLY A 16 -1.45 9.92 -20.49
N TYR A 17 -0.45 10.69 -20.07
CA TYR A 17 0.47 11.41 -20.97
C TYR A 17 1.89 10.81 -20.88
N SER A 18 2.53 10.64 -22.02
CA SER A 18 3.94 10.26 -22.13
C SER A 18 4.56 10.93 -23.35
N PRO A 19 5.80 11.46 -23.26
CA PRO A 19 6.51 11.98 -24.42
C PRO A 19 6.95 10.87 -25.39
N LYS A 20 6.98 9.60 -24.95
CA LYS A 20 7.29 8.46 -25.81
C LYS A 20 6.06 8.06 -26.60
N THR A 21 6.21 7.94 -27.92
CA THR A 21 5.14 7.56 -28.85
C THR A 21 5.19 6.09 -29.26
N GLU A 22 6.34 5.44 -29.12
CA GLU A 22 6.50 4.00 -29.37
C GLU A 22 5.61 3.19 -28.43
N ALA A 23 4.86 2.24 -29.00
CA ALA A 23 3.88 1.40 -28.30
C ALA A 23 2.84 2.20 -27.45
N ASN A 24 2.61 3.48 -27.77
CA ASN A 24 1.70 4.35 -27.04
C ASN A 24 0.37 4.46 -27.80
N ALA A 25 -0.62 3.66 -27.39
CA ALA A 25 -1.94 3.65 -28.02
C ALA A 25 -2.62 5.04 -28.01
N ILE A 26 -2.44 5.82 -26.94
CA ILE A 26 -2.99 7.17 -26.84
C ILE A 26 -2.33 8.06 -27.89
N ALA A 27 -1.00 8.10 -27.99
CA ALA A 27 -0.32 8.95 -28.98
C ALA A 27 -0.67 8.56 -30.43
N LEU A 28 -0.74 7.25 -30.71
CA LEU A 28 -0.93 6.70 -32.06
C LEU A 28 -2.38 6.75 -32.57
N ALA A 29 -3.36 6.86 -31.68
CA ALA A 29 -4.77 6.89 -32.08
C ALA A 29 -5.15 8.16 -32.87
N ARG A 30 -6.15 8.08 -33.74
CA ARG A 30 -6.78 9.26 -34.36
C ARG A 30 -7.85 9.82 -33.42
N LYS A 31 -7.64 11.02 -32.85
CA LYS A 31 -8.45 11.55 -31.73
C LYS A 31 -8.94 12.99 -31.96
N PRO A 32 -9.63 13.29 -33.08
CA PRO A 32 -9.89 14.67 -33.52
C PRO A 32 -10.63 15.52 -32.49
N THR A 33 -11.57 14.93 -31.72
CA THR A 33 -12.28 15.65 -30.66
C THR A 33 -11.37 15.98 -29.49
N TYR A 34 -10.59 15.01 -29.00
CA TYR A 34 -9.67 15.21 -27.87
C TYR A 34 -8.57 16.21 -28.24
N ASP A 35 -7.97 16.06 -29.42
CA ASP A 35 -6.90 16.93 -29.92
C ASP A 35 -7.40 18.37 -30.12
N ARG A 36 -8.64 18.54 -30.59
CA ARG A 36 -9.28 19.86 -30.68
C ARG A 36 -9.50 20.48 -29.30
N LEU A 37 -10.01 19.71 -28.33
CA LEU A 37 -10.25 20.19 -26.97
C LEU A 37 -8.95 20.67 -26.30
N LEU A 38 -7.85 19.91 -26.44
CA LEU A 38 -6.54 20.33 -25.92
C LEU A 38 -5.98 21.58 -26.60
N ARG A 39 -6.34 21.86 -27.86
CA ARG A 39 -5.87 23.04 -28.58
C ARG A 39 -6.67 24.31 -28.25
N GLU A 40 -7.99 24.16 -28.11
CA GLU A 40 -8.92 25.29 -28.01
C GLU A 40 -9.23 25.71 -26.57
N TYR A 41 -9.00 24.84 -25.59
CA TYR A 41 -9.35 25.09 -24.19
C TYR A 41 -8.15 24.96 -23.23
N PRO A 42 -8.16 25.69 -22.10
CA PRO A 42 -7.13 25.56 -21.07
C PRO A 42 -6.99 24.11 -20.60
N ASN A 43 -5.75 23.63 -20.53
CA ASN A 43 -5.43 22.29 -20.07
C ASN A 43 -4.11 22.29 -19.29
N THR A 44 -3.95 21.28 -18.44
CA THR A 44 -2.74 21.04 -17.66
C THR A 44 -2.59 19.56 -17.40
N LEU A 45 -1.39 19.13 -17.03
CA LEU A 45 -1.14 17.80 -16.48
C LEU A 45 -1.26 17.85 -14.95
N ILE A 46 -1.65 16.72 -14.37
CA ILE A 46 -1.72 16.50 -12.92
C ILE A 46 -1.01 15.19 -12.57
N HIS A 47 -0.51 15.10 -11.34
CA HIS A 47 0.04 13.85 -10.83
C HIS A 47 -1.10 12.93 -10.39
N THR A 48 -1.06 11.66 -10.83
CA THR A 48 -2.11 10.66 -10.58
C THR A 48 -1.57 9.35 -9.99
N SER A 49 -0.36 9.38 -9.43
CA SER A 49 0.36 8.22 -8.91
C SER A 49 1.25 8.60 -7.74
N GLY A 50 1.69 7.61 -6.98
CA GLY A 50 2.57 7.79 -5.82
C GLY A 50 1.99 8.73 -4.75
N PRO A 51 2.85 9.51 -4.05
CA PRO A 51 2.44 10.31 -2.90
C PRO A 51 1.34 11.34 -3.20
N PHE A 52 1.26 11.81 -4.45
CA PHE A 52 0.26 12.78 -4.90
C PHE A 52 -1.18 12.27 -4.84
N VAL A 53 -1.37 10.94 -4.77
CA VAL A 53 -2.68 10.30 -4.61
C VAL A 53 -2.73 9.39 -3.39
N GLY A 54 -1.77 9.56 -2.46
CA GLY A 54 -1.73 8.81 -1.22
C GLY A 54 -1.22 7.37 -1.35
N LEU A 55 -0.37 7.12 -2.36
CA LEU A 55 0.36 5.87 -2.56
C LEU A 55 1.87 6.02 -2.24
N PRO A 56 2.60 4.92 -2.00
CA PRO A 56 4.06 4.91 -1.91
C PRO A 56 4.76 5.49 -3.16
N GLU A 57 5.99 5.98 -2.98
CA GLU A 57 6.80 6.49 -4.08
C GLU A 57 7.07 5.43 -5.15
N GLY A 58 6.93 5.81 -6.43
CA GLY A 58 7.07 4.91 -7.57
C GLY A 58 5.86 4.01 -7.86
N GLN A 59 4.88 3.93 -6.96
CA GLN A 59 3.68 3.10 -7.19
C GLN A 59 2.73 3.77 -8.18
N MET A 60 2.33 3.02 -9.21
CA MET A 60 1.35 3.48 -10.20
C MET A 60 -0.02 3.71 -9.54
N GLY A 61 -0.76 4.70 -10.07
CA GLY A 61 -2.16 4.87 -9.73
C GLY A 61 -3.05 3.75 -10.28
N ASN A 62 -4.27 3.67 -9.77
CA ASN A 62 -5.31 2.76 -10.27
C ASN A 62 -6.68 3.43 -10.18
N SER A 63 -7.71 2.80 -10.75
CA SER A 63 -9.06 3.38 -10.81
C SER A 63 -9.64 3.68 -9.43
N GLU A 64 -9.47 2.80 -8.43
CA GLU A 64 -10.01 3.00 -7.08
C GLU A 64 -9.38 4.22 -6.40
N VAL A 65 -8.05 4.27 -6.35
CA VAL A 65 -7.30 5.38 -5.76
C VAL A 65 -7.62 6.69 -6.48
N GLY A 66 -7.67 6.66 -7.82
CA GLY A 66 -7.94 7.83 -8.64
C GLY A 66 -9.34 8.41 -8.38
N HIS A 67 -10.38 7.59 -8.45
CA HIS A 67 -11.76 8.03 -8.21
C HIS A 67 -11.97 8.53 -6.78
N LEU A 68 -11.33 7.89 -5.79
CA LEU A 68 -11.41 8.29 -4.40
C LEU A 68 -10.80 9.69 -4.18
N ASN A 69 -9.62 9.96 -4.73
CA ASN A 69 -8.97 11.27 -4.63
C ASN A 69 -9.78 12.36 -5.36
N ILE A 70 -10.28 12.07 -6.57
CA ILE A 70 -11.13 12.99 -7.35
C ILE A 70 -12.40 13.35 -6.59
N GLY A 71 -13.11 12.34 -6.05
CA GLY A 71 -14.35 12.54 -5.30
C GLY A 71 -14.12 13.22 -3.95
N ALA A 72 -12.98 12.99 -3.31
CA ALA A 72 -12.65 13.56 -2.00
C ALA A 72 -12.12 15.00 -2.07
N GLY A 73 -11.57 15.42 -3.22
CA GLY A 73 -10.96 16.75 -3.38
C GLY A 73 -9.71 16.97 -2.52
N ARG A 74 -9.03 15.89 -2.12
CA ARG A 74 -7.80 15.89 -1.31
C ARG A 74 -7.03 14.60 -1.51
N ILE A 75 -5.77 14.59 -1.08
CA ILE A 75 -4.96 13.36 -1.01
C ILE A 75 -5.62 12.40 -0.01
N VAL A 76 -6.03 11.24 -0.49
CA VAL A 76 -6.57 10.16 0.34
C VAL A 76 -5.48 9.12 0.56
N HIS A 77 -4.94 9.10 1.77
CA HIS A 77 -3.95 8.09 2.16
C HIS A 77 -4.63 6.73 2.26
N MET A 78 -4.21 5.80 1.40
CA MET A 78 -4.61 4.41 1.50
C MET A 78 -4.06 3.80 2.79
N ASP A 79 -4.69 2.75 3.30
CA ASP A 79 -4.31 2.15 4.59
C ASP A 79 -2.82 1.79 4.65
N ILE A 80 -2.26 1.27 3.56
CA ILE A 80 -0.83 0.95 3.46
C ILE A 80 0.07 2.18 3.69
N THR A 81 -0.24 3.30 3.04
CA THR A 81 0.51 4.55 3.17
C THR A 81 0.28 5.22 4.51
N ARG A 82 -0.93 5.11 5.07
CA ARG A 82 -1.23 5.57 6.43
C ARG A 82 -0.38 4.83 7.45
N ILE A 83 -0.32 3.50 7.36
CA ILE A 83 0.49 2.67 8.27
C ILE A 83 1.98 2.95 8.07
N ASP A 84 2.45 3.09 6.83
CA ASP A 84 3.84 3.46 6.54
C ASP A 84 4.22 4.80 7.19
N LEU A 85 3.35 5.81 7.07
CA LEU A 85 3.57 7.12 7.68
C LEU A 85 3.57 7.04 9.22
N MET A 86 2.65 6.26 9.80
CA MET A 86 2.65 6.00 11.25
C MET A 86 3.95 5.34 11.71
N ILE A 87 4.50 4.41 10.94
CA ILE A 87 5.79 3.76 11.26
C ILE A 87 6.94 4.75 11.14
N GLN A 88 6.98 5.54 10.06
CA GLN A 88 8.03 6.53 9.81
C GLN A 88 8.07 7.62 10.89
N ASN A 89 6.90 8.12 11.29
CA ASN A 89 6.77 9.20 12.27
C ASN A 89 6.82 8.70 13.72
N GLY A 90 6.88 7.38 13.93
CA GLY A 90 6.93 6.75 15.24
C GLY A 90 5.58 6.53 15.92
N GLU A 91 4.48 7.09 15.39
CA GLU A 91 3.11 6.97 15.92
C GLU A 91 2.64 5.50 16.02
N PHE A 92 3.11 4.64 15.11
CA PHE A 92 2.80 3.21 15.14
C PHE A 92 3.22 2.54 16.46
N PHE A 93 4.34 2.97 17.04
CA PHE A 93 4.90 2.37 18.25
C PHE A 93 4.24 2.85 19.54
N SER A 94 3.39 3.88 19.47
CA SER A 94 2.60 4.42 20.57
C SER A 94 1.09 4.26 20.36
N ASP A 95 0.65 3.60 19.28
CA ASP A 95 -0.76 3.34 19.02
C ASP A 95 -1.41 2.64 20.24
N PRO A 96 -2.53 3.15 20.78
CA PRO A 96 -3.13 2.62 21.99
C PRO A 96 -3.55 1.15 21.88
N THR A 97 -4.04 0.73 20.71
CA THR A 97 -4.50 -0.64 20.46
C THR A 97 -3.31 -1.59 20.41
N LEU A 98 -2.27 -1.25 19.65
CA LEU A 98 -1.06 -2.05 19.56
C LEU A 98 -0.36 -2.13 20.92
N THR A 99 -0.23 -1.01 21.63
CA THR A 99 0.39 -0.96 22.96
C THR A 99 -0.38 -1.81 23.97
N ALA A 100 -1.71 -1.77 23.94
CA ALA A 100 -2.56 -2.61 24.78
C ALA A 100 -2.35 -4.11 24.48
N ALA A 101 -2.26 -4.49 23.20
CA ALA A 101 -2.00 -5.87 22.79
C ALA A 101 -0.61 -6.36 23.27
N MET A 102 0.43 -5.53 23.12
CA MET A 102 1.78 -5.85 23.61
C MET A 102 1.80 -6.02 25.13
N LYS A 103 1.16 -5.09 25.87
CA LYS A 103 1.04 -5.18 27.33
C LYS A 103 0.30 -6.44 27.76
N HIS A 104 -0.78 -6.79 27.06
CA HIS A 104 -1.53 -8.01 27.34
C HIS A 104 -0.66 -9.26 27.12
N ALA A 105 0.06 -9.34 25.99
CA ALA A 105 0.93 -10.47 25.67
C ALA A 105 2.13 -10.61 26.61
N ARG A 106 2.68 -9.50 27.11
CA ARG A 106 3.75 -9.49 28.12
C ARG A 106 3.27 -10.01 29.48
N SER A 107 1.99 -9.83 29.81
CA SER A 107 1.48 -10.18 31.13
C SER A 107 1.32 -11.70 31.31
N GLY A 108 1.98 -12.24 32.34
CA GLY A 108 1.89 -13.65 32.71
C GLY A 108 2.53 -14.59 31.68
N SER A 109 1.93 -15.77 31.48
CA SER A 109 2.49 -16.82 30.62
C SER A 109 2.03 -16.78 29.16
N ARG A 110 1.60 -15.61 28.67
CA ARG A 110 0.96 -15.44 27.36
C ARG A 110 1.97 -15.39 26.20
N ARG A 111 1.42 -15.44 24.99
CA ARG A 111 2.13 -15.43 23.70
C ARG A 111 1.47 -14.40 22.77
N LEU A 112 2.27 -13.67 22.01
CA LEU A 112 1.80 -12.83 20.92
C LEU A 112 1.84 -13.63 19.62
N HIS A 113 0.73 -13.63 18.89
CA HIS A 113 0.64 -14.28 17.59
C HIS A 113 0.35 -13.23 16.52
N LEU A 114 1.18 -13.19 15.49
CA LEU A 114 1.07 -12.29 14.35
C LEU A 114 0.72 -13.11 13.11
N PHE A 115 -0.36 -12.76 12.44
CA PHE A 115 -0.84 -13.41 11.24
C PHE A 115 -0.86 -12.40 10.11
N GLY A 116 -0.44 -12.82 8.92
CA GLY A 116 -0.46 -11.93 7.76
C GLY A 116 0.16 -12.56 6.53
N LEU A 117 -0.14 -11.96 5.39
CA LEU A 117 0.50 -12.29 4.13
C LEU A 117 1.96 -11.77 4.16
N VAL A 118 2.91 -12.62 3.79
CA VAL A 118 4.34 -12.35 3.90
C VAL A 118 4.90 -12.14 2.49
N SER A 119 4.76 -10.91 2.00
CA SER A 119 5.30 -10.42 0.74
C SER A 119 5.36 -8.89 0.72
N ASP A 120 5.94 -8.32 -0.33
CA ASP A 120 5.95 -6.88 -0.63
C ASP A 120 4.90 -6.49 -1.69
N GLY A 121 3.88 -7.33 -1.91
CA GLY A 121 2.86 -7.09 -2.95
C GLY A 121 1.98 -5.85 -2.69
N GLY A 122 1.81 -5.43 -1.44
CA GLY A 122 1.15 -4.17 -1.07
C GLY A 122 -0.37 -4.12 -1.32
N VAL A 123 -0.99 -5.23 -1.74
CA VAL A 123 -2.45 -5.31 -1.96
C VAL A 123 -3.19 -5.61 -0.66
N HIS A 124 -2.80 -6.67 0.05
CA HIS A 124 -3.44 -7.09 1.31
C HIS A 124 -2.61 -6.81 2.56
N SER A 125 -1.29 -6.65 2.40
CA SER A 125 -0.36 -6.34 3.48
C SER A 125 0.99 -5.91 2.92
N GLN A 126 1.87 -5.44 3.80
CA GLN A 126 3.27 -5.17 3.50
C GLN A 126 4.17 -5.80 4.57
N GLN A 127 5.14 -6.60 4.17
CA GLN A 127 6.01 -7.30 5.12
C GLN A 127 6.78 -6.36 6.06
N ALA A 128 7.05 -5.12 5.65
CA ALA A 128 7.66 -4.10 6.50
C ALA A 128 6.80 -3.76 7.74
N HIS A 129 5.47 -3.86 7.65
CA HIS A 129 4.58 -3.64 8.81
C HIS A 129 4.74 -4.75 9.84
N LEU A 130 4.92 -6.01 9.39
CA LEU A 130 5.25 -7.13 10.27
C LEU A 130 6.60 -6.91 10.97
N TYR A 131 7.59 -6.35 10.28
CA TYR A 131 8.88 -6.00 10.89
C TYR A 131 8.73 -4.94 11.98
N ALA A 132 7.90 -3.91 11.75
CA ALA A 132 7.59 -2.91 12.76
C ALA A 132 6.92 -3.52 14.01
N LEU A 133 5.99 -4.46 13.84
CA LEU A 133 5.38 -5.21 14.95
C LEU A 133 6.40 -6.03 15.73
N LEU A 134 7.32 -6.73 15.06
CA LEU A 134 8.38 -7.50 15.71
C LEU A 134 9.34 -6.61 16.52
N LYS A 135 9.70 -5.46 15.96
CA LYS A 135 10.51 -4.43 16.61
C LYS A 135 9.78 -3.86 17.84
N MET A 136 8.50 -3.51 17.70
CA MET A 136 7.67 -3.02 18.79
C MET A 136 7.55 -4.05 19.92
N ALA A 137 7.33 -5.31 19.58
CA ALA A 137 7.25 -6.39 20.56
C ALA A 137 8.56 -6.52 21.36
N LYS A 138 9.72 -6.38 20.71
CA LYS A 138 11.01 -6.34 21.40
C LYS A 138 11.12 -5.16 22.35
N GLN A 139 10.81 -3.95 21.88
CA GLN A 139 10.88 -2.71 22.66
C GLN A 139 9.97 -2.75 23.90
N GLN A 140 8.81 -3.40 23.78
CA GLN A 140 7.84 -3.55 24.87
C GLN A 140 8.15 -4.74 25.80
N GLY A 141 9.18 -5.55 25.50
CA GLY A 141 9.57 -6.70 26.32
C GLY A 141 8.63 -7.91 26.21
N VAL A 142 8.08 -8.16 25.02
CA VAL A 142 7.28 -9.37 24.74
C VAL A 142 8.21 -10.49 24.28
N ASP A 143 8.46 -11.48 25.14
CA ASP A 143 9.46 -12.53 24.86
C ASP A 143 8.97 -13.61 23.88
N ARG A 144 7.67 -13.91 23.89
CA ARG A 144 7.07 -15.02 23.14
C ARG A 144 6.22 -14.52 21.98
N VAL A 145 6.87 -14.26 20.85
CA VAL A 145 6.23 -13.80 19.62
C VAL A 145 6.30 -14.88 18.54
N PHE A 146 5.16 -15.20 17.94
CA PHE A 146 5.02 -16.24 16.93
C PHE A 146 4.39 -15.65 15.66
N VAL A 147 5.01 -15.89 14.51
CA VAL A 147 4.51 -15.45 13.21
C VAL A 147 3.91 -16.65 12.48
N HIS A 148 2.68 -16.46 12.02
CA HIS A 148 1.97 -17.36 11.14
C HIS A 148 2.00 -16.75 9.74
N ALA A 149 2.92 -17.23 8.92
CA ALA A 149 3.17 -16.69 7.59
C ALA A 149 2.16 -17.26 6.59
N PHE A 150 1.38 -16.38 5.96
CA PHE A 150 0.61 -16.73 4.76
C PHE A 150 1.43 -16.36 3.53
N MET A 151 1.65 -17.31 2.63
CA MET A 151 2.47 -17.12 1.43
C MET A 151 1.62 -16.55 0.30
N ASP A 152 2.19 -15.58 -0.42
CA ASP A 152 1.49 -14.83 -1.45
C ASP A 152 1.44 -15.53 -2.80
N GLY A 153 2.43 -15.28 -3.67
CA GLY A 153 2.50 -15.86 -5.01
C GLY A 153 1.39 -15.46 -5.99
N ARG A 154 0.57 -14.46 -5.63
CA ARG A 154 -0.48 -13.89 -6.48
C ARG A 154 -0.31 -12.39 -6.69
N ASP A 155 -0.03 -11.64 -5.63
CA ASP A 155 0.26 -10.20 -5.72
C ASP A 155 1.77 -9.96 -5.96
N THR A 156 2.56 -11.04 -5.88
CA THR A 156 3.98 -11.13 -6.18
C THR A 156 4.25 -12.38 -7.03
N LEU A 157 5.49 -12.56 -7.52
CA LEU A 157 5.84 -13.73 -8.33
C LEU A 157 5.61 -15.04 -7.54
N PRO A 158 5.07 -16.10 -8.19
CA PRO A 158 4.67 -17.34 -7.53
C PRO A 158 5.81 -18.06 -6.80
N THR A 159 7.07 -17.79 -7.16
CA THR A 159 8.26 -18.45 -6.63
C THR A 159 9.04 -17.63 -5.59
N ASN A 160 8.63 -16.40 -5.28
CA ASN A 160 9.38 -15.50 -4.39
C ASN A 160 9.23 -15.80 -2.90
N GLY A 161 8.32 -16.70 -2.51
CA GLY A 161 7.98 -16.97 -1.11
C GLY A 161 9.17 -17.29 -0.21
N ALA A 162 10.12 -18.10 -0.69
CA ALA A 162 11.31 -18.46 0.07
C ALA A 162 12.16 -17.23 0.44
N GLY A 163 12.35 -16.30 -0.52
CA GLY A 163 13.09 -15.07 -0.30
C GLY A 163 12.45 -14.16 0.77
N TYR A 164 11.12 -14.05 0.79
CA TYR A 164 10.44 -13.28 1.83
C TYR A 164 10.61 -13.92 3.22
N LEU A 165 10.58 -15.26 3.33
CA LEU A 165 10.82 -15.94 4.61
C LEU A 165 12.26 -15.76 5.10
N GLU A 166 13.24 -15.80 4.21
CA GLU A 166 14.64 -15.52 4.55
C GLU A 166 14.81 -14.10 5.12
N GLN A 167 14.21 -13.11 4.48
CA GLN A 167 14.21 -11.72 4.96
C GLN A 167 13.51 -11.58 6.32
N LEU A 168 12.38 -12.27 6.51
CA LEU A 168 11.68 -12.28 7.80
C LEU A 168 12.55 -12.86 8.91
N GLN A 169 13.18 -14.00 8.67
CA GLN A 169 14.08 -14.64 9.63
C GLN A 169 15.30 -13.76 9.93
N GLN A 170 15.84 -13.04 8.93
CA GLN A 170 16.90 -12.06 9.13
C GLN A 170 16.45 -10.95 10.07
N LYS A 171 15.25 -10.39 9.88
CA LYS A 171 14.69 -9.36 10.78
C LYS A 171 14.41 -9.89 12.18
N MET A 172 13.93 -11.12 12.32
CA MET A 172 13.76 -11.76 13.64
C MET A 172 15.10 -11.88 14.38
N ARG A 173 16.20 -12.22 13.68
CA ARG A 173 17.55 -12.24 14.24
C ARG A 173 18.04 -10.84 14.62
N GLU A 174 17.89 -9.87 13.72
CA GLU A 174 18.27 -8.47 13.94
C GLU A 174 17.58 -7.88 15.20
N TYR A 175 16.29 -8.13 15.36
CA TYR A 175 15.52 -7.62 16.50
C TYR A 175 15.58 -8.51 17.74
N ASN A 176 16.14 -9.71 17.62
CA ASN A 176 16.10 -10.74 18.66
C ASN A 176 14.65 -10.93 19.20
N SER A 177 13.71 -11.12 18.28
CA SER A 177 12.26 -11.17 18.51
C SER A 177 11.55 -11.95 17.41
N GLY A 178 10.60 -12.80 17.78
CA GLY A 178 9.79 -13.57 16.84
C GLY A 178 10.37 -14.94 16.46
N LYS A 179 9.47 -15.88 16.20
CA LYS A 179 9.74 -17.18 15.57
C LYS A 179 8.64 -17.48 14.57
N ILE A 180 8.96 -18.09 13.44
CA ILE A 180 7.94 -18.61 12.52
C ILE A 180 7.32 -19.86 13.17
N ALA A 181 6.01 -19.84 13.38
CA ALA A 181 5.25 -20.96 13.94
C ALA A 181 4.62 -21.83 12.86
N THR A 182 4.06 -21.21 11.83
CA THR A 182 3.43 -21.92 10.70
C THR A 182 3.69 -21.18 9.39
N VAL A 183 3.71 -21.92 8.30
CA VAL A 183 3.74 -21.40 6.93
C VAL A 183 2.59 -22.05 6.17
N ASN A 184 1.70 -21.25 5.59
CA ASN A 184 0.54 -21.73 4.82
C ASN A 184 0.43 -20.94 3.52
N GLY A 185 -0.15 -21.52 2.47
CA GLY A 185 -0.56 -20.73 1.31
C GLY A 185 -1.67 -19.74 1.66
N ARG A 186 -1.90 -18.74 0.81
CA ARG A 186 -3.03 -17.80 0.95
C ARG A 186 -4.42 -18.38 0.62
N TYR A 187 -4.51 -19.68 0.30
CA TYR A 187 -5.74 -20.39 -0.06
C TYR A 187 -6.09 -21.42 1.03
#